data_AF-A0A2P8DYT6-F1
#
_entry.id   AF-A0A2P8DYT6-F1
#
_cell.length_a   1.000
_cell.length_b   1.000
_cell.length_c   1.000
_cell.angle_alpha   90.00
_cell.angle_beta   90.00
_cell.angle_gamma   90.00
#
_symmetry.space_group_name_H-M   'P 1'
#
loop_
_entity.id
_entity.type
_entity.pdbx_description
1 polymer ?
#
loop_
_entity_poly.entity_id
_entity_poly.type
_entity_poly.pdbx_seq_one_letter_code
_entity_poly.pdbx_strand_id
1 'polypeptide(L)'
;MHRTTRLVAATGATALALAGCSLMTDESVPADELEQGVAGLLEEQVGQPVESVDCEDDLVAEVGSEVRCTLEASDGSTIGLTVTADSIDGDQVNYQVQVDEKPMENQPSGVPSGNPTGEPSAQPSPAST
;
A
#
# COMPACT_ATOMS: atom_id res chain seq x y z
N MET A 1 61.30 6.63 -5.50
CA MET A 1 61.47 6.24 -6.92
C MET A 1 60.24 5.46 -7.37
N HIS A 2 59.20 6.15 -7.86
CA HIS A 2 58.17 5.59 -8.75
C HIS A 2 57.90 6.65 -9.80
N ARG A 3 58.08 6.25 -11.06
CA ARG A 3 58.25 7.10 -12.22
C ARG A 3 56.92 7.73 -12.63
N THR A 4 56.88 9.06 -12.62
CA THR A 4 55.86 9.88 -13.29
C THR A 4 55.98 9.73 -14.81
N THR A 5 54.94 9.18 -15.46
CA THR A 5 54.78 9.19 -16.92
C THR A 5 53.43 9.86 -17.26
N ARG A 6 53.51 10.87 -18.13
CA ARG A 6 52.44 11.81 -18.51
C ARG A 6 51.60 11.30 -19.70
N LEU A 7 50.31 11.67 -19.66
CA LEU A 7 49.41 12.13 -20.75
C LEU A 7 49.04 11.16 -21.89
N VAL A 8 47.72 10.94 -22.11
CA VAL A 8 46.96 11.36 -23.32
C VAL A 8 45.46 11.06 -23.14
N ALA A 9 44.65 11.87 -23.82
CA ALA A 9 43.24 12.17 -23.64
C ALA A 9 42.22 11.18 -24.25
N ALA A 10 40.96 11.41 -23.86
CA ALA A 10 39.69 11.16 -24.56
C ALA A 10 39.12 9.73 -24.62
N THR A 11 38.17 9.45 -23.71
CA THR A 11 36.89 8.76 -23.94
C THR A 11 35.96 9.31 -22.84
N GLY A 12 34.83 9.94 -23.14
CA GLY A 12 33.62 9.27 -23.63
C GLY A 12 32.78 8.86 -22.42
N ALA A 13 31.64 9.52 -22.22
CA ALA A 13 30.77 9.44 -21.05
C ALA A 13 30.53 8.02 -20.52
N THR A 14 30.60 7.89 -19.20
CA THR A 14 29.67 7.02 -18.46
C THR A 14 29.52 7.65 -17.09
N ALA A 15 28.50 8.48 -16.92
CA ALA A 15 27.88 8.62 -15.62
C ALA A 15 27.54 7.18 -15.21
N LEU A 16 28.25 6.63 -14.21
CA LEU A 16 27.76 5.42 -13.57
C LEU A 16 26.40 5.82 -13.04
N ALA A 17 25.39 5.20 -13.66
CA ALA A 17 24.01 5.24 -13.24
C ALA A 17 23.96 5.18 -11.72
N LEU A 18 23.06 5.97 -11.14
CA LEU A 18 22.68 5.81 -9.75
C LEU A 18 22.43 4.32 -9.53
N ALA A 19 23.38 3.63 -8.92
CA ALA A 19 23.06 2.47 -8.15
C ALA A 19 22.15 3.06 -7.09
N GLY A 20 20.84 2.86 -7.27
CA GLY A 20 19.86 3.06 -6.23
C GLY A 20 20.45 2.36 -5.02
N CYS A 21 21.00 3.19 -4.15
CA CYS A 21 21.56 2.73 -2.91
C CYS A 21 20.31 2.43 -2.09
N SER A 22 19.75 1.23 -2.28
CA SER A 22 19.11 0.54 -1.18
C SER A 22 20.24 0.33 -0.18
N LEU A 23 20.55 1.38 0.58
CA LEU A 23 21.26 1.29 1.84
C LEU A 23 20.30 0.50 2.72
N MET A 24 20.25 -0.82 2.50
CA MET A 24 19.53 -1.79 3.32
C MET A 24 20.31 -1.89 4.63
N THR A 25 20.22 -0.82 5.42
CA THR A 25 20.77 -0.72 6.76
C THR A 25 19.72 -0.22 7.74
N ASP A 26 18.51 0.05 7.25
CA ASP A 26 17.41 0.48 8.11
C ASP A 26 16.57 -0.74 8.46
N GLU A 27 16.43 -0.98 9.76
CA GLU A 27 15.54 -1.97 10.37
C GLU A 27 14.08 -1.46 10.28
N SER A 28 13.73 -0.82 9.15
CA SER A 28 12.50 -0.07 8.91
C SER A 28 12.20 -0.01 7.41
N VAL A 29 10.92 -0.04 7.07
CA VAL A 29 10.42 0.28 5.73
C VAL A 29 10.14 1.78 5.68
N PRO A 30 10.82 2.54 4.80
CA PRO A 30 10.60 3.98 4.71
C PRO A 30 9.18 4.29 4.24
N ALA A 31 8.62 5.41 4.70
CA ALA A 31 7.28 5.85 4.33
C ALA A 31 7.07 5.83 2.80
N ASP A 32 8.02 6.34 2.00
CA ASP A 32 7.93 6.35 0.53
C ASP A 32 7.75 4.97 -0.11
N GLU A 33 8.40 3.92 0.43
CA GLU A 33 8.22 2.54 -0.07
C GLU A 33 6.92 1.93 0.43
N LEU A 34 6.54 2.26 1.67
CA LEU A 34 5.29 1.80 2.27
C LEU A 34 4.09 2.36 1.49
N GLU A 35 4.10 3.65 1.17
CA GLU A 35 3.06 4.34 0.41
C GLU A 35 2.84 3.69 -0.97
N GLN A 36 3.93 3.39 -1.69
CA GLN A 36 3.86 2.71 -2.99
C GLN A 36 3.35 1.29 -2.88
N GLY A 37 3.80 0.53 -1.88
CA GLY A 37 3.36 -0.84 -1.64
C GLY A 37 1.87 -0.91 -1.26
N VAL A 38 1.45 -0.03 -0.35
CA VAL A 38 0.06 0.10 0.11
C VAL A 38 -0.84 0.53 -1.05
N ALA A 39 -0.43 1.54 -1.84
CA ALA A 39 -1.18 1.98 -3.01
C ALA A 39 -1.44 0.82 -3.98
N GLY A 40 -0.39 0.10 -4.39
CA GLY A 40 -0.53 -1.03 -5.31
C GLY A 40 -1.41 -2.15 -4.75
N LEU A 41 -1.24 -2.51 -3.47
CA LEU A 41 -2.07 -3.51 -2.80
C LEU A 41 -3.55 -3.09 -2.78
N LEU A 42 -3.84 -1.82 -2.52
CA LEU A 42 -5.22 -1.34 -2.49
C LEU A 42 -5.82 -1.30 -3.89
N GLU A 43 -5.08 -0.83 -4.90
CA GLU A 43 -5.54 -0.88 -6.29
C GLU A 43 -5.92 -2.31 -6.70
N GLU A 44 -5.13 -3.32 -6.32
CA GLU A 44 -5.44 -4.73 -6.57
C GLU A 44 -6.63 -5.25 -5.75
N GLN A 45 -6.76 -4.83 -4.50
CA GLN A 45 -7.72 -5.39 -3.55
C GLN A 45 -9.12 -4.75 -3.64
N VAL A 46 -9.18 -3.42 -3.86
CA VAL A 46 -10.43 -2.66 -4.00
C VAL A 46 -10.79 -2.35 -5.46
N GLY A 47 -9.87 -2.53 -6.41
CA GLY A 47 -10.12 -2.32 -7.83
C GLY A 47 -10.40 -0.86 -8.22
N GLN A 48 -9.99 0.09 -7.39
CA GLN A 48 -10.19 1.53 -7.58
C GLN A 48 -8.83 2.24 -7.66
N PRO A 49 -8.68 3.20 -8.57
CA PRO A 49 -7.45 3.99 -8.66
C PRO A 49 -7.33 4.88 -7.41
N VAL A 50 -6.12 4.90 -6.86
CA VAL A 50 -5.74 5.76 -5.74
C VAL A 50 -4.86 6.88 -6.28
N GLU A 51 -5.04 8.12 -5.81
CA GLU A 51 -4.17 9.23 -6.22
C GLU A 51 -2.84 9.15 -5.48
N SER A 52 -2.90 9.01 -4.15
CA SER A 52 -1.74 9.00 -3.27
C SER A 52 -2.06 8.33 -1.94
N VAL A 53 -1.03 7.80 -1.30
CA VAL A 53 -1.06 7.36 0.09
C VAL A 53 0.03 8.16 0.80
N ASP A 54 -0.29 8.70 1.96
CA ASP A 54 0.60 9.51 2.80
C ASP A 54 0.72 8.84 4.17
N CYS A 55 1.91 8.37 4.53
CA CYS A 55 2.17 7.73 5.83
C CYS A 55 2.85 8.70 6.79
N GLU A 56 2.33 8.81 8.01
CA GLU A 56 2.82 9.82 8.98
C GLU A 56 4.24 9.52 9.50
N ASP A 57 4.69 8.27 9.39
CA ASP A 57 5.98 7.79 9.91
C ASP A 57 6.48 6.58 9.10
N ASP A 58 7.68 6.10 9.42
CA ASP A 58 8.27 4.91 8.82
C ASP A 58 7.78 3.64 9.54
N LEU A 59 7.57 2.54 8.82
CA LEU A 59 7.19 1.28 9.46
C LEU A 59 8.43 0.57 9.97
N VAL A 60 8.64 0.61 11.28
CA VAL A 60 9.71 -0.15 11.94
C VAL A 60 9.54 -1.65 11.65
N ALA A 61 10.64 -2.32 11.29
CA ALA A 61 10.71 -3.77 11.13
C ALA A 61 10.70 -4.47 12.50
N GLU A 62 9.64 -4.24 13.26
CA GLU A 62 9.37 -4.89 14.53
C GLU A 62 7.92 -5.39 14.52
N VAL A 63 7.73 -6.68 14.79
CA VAL A 63 6.40 -7.31 14.82
C VAL A 63 5.51 -6.61 15.83
N GLY A 64 4.32 -6.17 15.38
CA GLY A 64 3.39 -5.40 16.18
C GLY A 64 3.58 -3.89 16.10
N SER A 65 4.56 -3.39 15.33
CA SER A 65 4.66 -1.97 14.99
C SER A 65 3.51 -1.57 14.07
N GLU A 66 2.97 -0.38 14.34
CA GLU A 66 1.81 0.16 13.63
C GLU A 66 2.15 1.56 13.14
N VAL A 67 1.77 1.86 11.91
CA VAL A 67 1.83 3.22 11.37
C VAL A 67 0.49 3.59 10.77
N ARG A 68 0.16 4.87 10.88
CA ARG A 68 -1.07 5.43 10.33
C ARG A 68 -0.76 6.06 8.99
N CYS A 69 -1.55 5.68 7.99
CA CYS A 69 -1.47 6.25 6.66
C CYS A 69 -2.82 6.80 6.24
N THR A 70 -2.80 7.72 5.30
CA THR A 70 -3.96 8.42 4.78
C THR A 70 -3.96 8.23 3.27
N LEU A 71 -5.02 7.62 2.75
CA LEU A 71 -5.22 7.44 1.32
C LEU A 71 -6.09 8.55 0.77
N GLU A 72 -5.66 9.12 -0.34
CA GLU A 72 -6.45 10.01 -1.18
C GLU A 72 -6.89 9.26 -2.44
N ALA A 73 -8.20 9.11 -2.60
CA ALA A 73 -8.80 8.47 -3.76
C ALA A 73 -8.95 9.48 -4.92
N SER A 74 -9.03 8.99 -6.16
CA SER A 74 -9.18 9.86 -7.34
C SER A 74 -10.49 10.66 -7.39
N ASP A 75 -11.49 10.31 -6.58
CA ASP A 75 -12.72 11.09 -6.41
C ASP A 75 -12.57 12.26 -5.41
N GLY A 76 -11.40 12.38 -4.76
CA GLY A 76 -11.09 13.39 -3.75
C GLY A 76 -11.49 13.01 -2.32
N SER A 77 -11.94 11.76 -2.09
CA SER A 77 -12.19 11.24 -0.75
C SER A 77 -10.89 10.82 -0.07
N THR A 78 -10.85 11.03 1.25
CA THR A 78 -9.70 10.66 2.09
C THR A 78 -10.08 9.56 3.08
N ILE A 79 -9.29 8.49 3.13
CA ILE A 79 -9.55 7.29 3.93
C ILE A 79 -8.35 7.00 4.82
N GLY A 80 -8.60 6.79 6.11
CA GLY A 80 -7.56 6.38 7.07
C GLY A 80 -7.24 4.90 6.92
N LEU A 81 -5.96 4.57 6.96
CA LEU A 81 -5.41 3.23 6.92
C LEU A 81 -4.50 3.02 8.13
N THR A 82 -4.52 1.82 8.70
CA THR A 82 -3.53 1.39 9.70
C THR A 82 -2.73 0.24 9.12
N VAL A 83 -1.42 0.41 9.04
CA VAL A 83 -0.50 -0.63 8.57
C VAL A 83 0.17 -1.24 9.79
N THR A 84 0.10 -2.56 9.92
CA THR A 84 0.68 -3.29 11.04
C THR A 84 1.70 -4.31 10.52
N ALA A 85 2.90 -4.31 11.09
CA ALA A 85 3.90 -5.35 10.83
C ALA A 85 3.48 -6.66 11.50
N ASP A 86 3.27 -7.71 10.70
CA ASP A 86 2.85 -9.04 11.16
C ASP A 86 4.05 -9.96 11.43
N SER A 87 4.98 -10.03 10.48
CA SER A 87 6.10 -10.98 10.51
C SER A 87 7.32 -10.43 9.78
N ILE A 88 8.54 -10.79 10.20
CA ILE A 88 9.78 -10.37 9.56
C ILE A 88 10.55 -11.61 9.10
N ASP A 89 10.79 -11.70 7.80
CA ASP A 89 11.53 -12.79 7.15
C ASP A 89 12.85 -12.26 6.59
N GLY A 90 13.90 -12.35 7.40
CA GLY A 90 15.22 -11.81 7.06
C GLY A 90 15.16 -10.29 6.93
N ASP A 91 15.28 -9.79 5.71
CA ASP A 91 15.24 -8.37 5.37
C ASP A 91 13.85 -7.92 4.85
N GLN A 92 12.86 -8.83 4.83
CA GLN A 92 11.52 -8.55 4.34
C GLN A 92 10.52 -8.44 5.48
N VAL A 93 9.86 -7.28 5.61
CA VAL A 93 8.76 -7.06 6.55
C VAL A 93 7.45 -7.41 5.88
N ASN A 94 6.74 -8.39 6.43
CA ASN A 94 5.36 -8.69 6.07
C ASN A 94 4.45 -7.83 6.91
N TYR A 95 3.61 -7.05 6.26
CA TYR A 95 2.66 -6.15 6.89
C TYR A 95 1.27 -6.35 6.32
N GLN A 96 0.28 -5.95 7.11
CA GLN A 96 -1.12 -6.01 6.77
C GLN A 96 -1.72 -4.61 6.86
N VAL A 97 -2.53 -4.27 5.86
CA VAL A 97 -3.18 -2.96 5.75
C VAL A 97 -4.63 -3.11 6.17
N GLN A 98 -5.04 -2.33 7.15
CA GLN A 98 -6.41 -2.29 7.64
C GLN A 98 -7.04 -0.95 7.28
N VAL A 99 -8.04 -0.97 6.40
CA VAL A 99 -8.81 0.22 6.04
C VAL A 99 -9.76 0.54 7.18
N ASP A 100 -9.79 1.78 7.66
CA ASP A 100 -10.79 2.19 8.65
C ASP A 100 -12.21 1.96 8.06
N GLU A 101 -13.02 1.10 8.69
CA GLU A 101 -14.39 0.77 8.27
C GLU A 101 -15.34 1.98 8.20
N LYS A 102 -14.90 3.08 8.80
CA LYS A 102 -15.50 4.40 8.79
C LYS A 102 -14.59 5.26 7.92
N PRO A 103 -14.90 5.45 6.63
CA PRO A 103 -14.30 6.52 5.86
C PRO A 103 -14.33 7.79 6.70
N MET A 104 -13.34 8.69 6.58
CA MET A 104 -13.43 10.02 7.18
C MET A 104 -14.50 10.89 6.49
N GLU A 105 -15.56 10.25 5.99
CA GLU A 105 -16.74 10.89 5.48
C GLU A 105 -17.81 10.91 6.55
N ASN A 106 -18.29 12.13 6.73
CA ASN A 106 -19.62 12.45 7.15
C ASN A 106 -20.68 11.78 6.22
N GLN A 107 -20.76 10.44 6.16
CA GLN A 107 -21.79 9.71 5.44
C GLN A 107 -22.99 9.45 6.37
N PRO A 108 -24.17 10.06 6.13
CA PRO A 108 -25.42 9.43 6.54
C PRO A 108 -25.60 8.20 5.65
N SER A 109 -25.21 7.03 6.16
CA SER A 109 -25.81 5.71 5.88
C SER A 109 -26.45 5.54 4.49
N GLY A 110 -25.72 4.93 3.56
CA GLY A 110 -26.29 4.32 2.37
C GLY A 110 -25.15 3.69 1.60
N VAL A 111 -24.95 2.37 1.55
CA VAL A 111 -25.91 1.28 1.34
C VAL A 111 -25.28 -0.01 1.88
N PRO A 112 -26.00 -0.89 2.60
CA PRO A 112 -25.50 -2.23 2.87
C PRO A 112 -25.41 -3.01 1.56
N SER A 113 -24.19 -3.41 1.22
CA SER A 113 -23.88 -4.26 0.08
C SER A 113 -24.58 -5.62 0.26
N GLY A 114 -25.53 -5.91 -0.63
CA GLY A 114 -25.89 -7.27 -1.05
C GLY A 114 -26.70 -8.12 -0.08
N ASN A 115 -28.03 -8.09 -0.20
CA ASN A 115 -28.83 -9.28 0.07
C ASN A 115 -28.68 -10.20 -1.16
N PRO A 116 -28.16 -11.44 -1.05
CA PRO A 116 -28.28 -12.38 -2.15
C PRO A 116 -29.76 -12.75 -2.31
N THR A 117 -30.27 -12.45 -3.49
CA THR A 117 -31.54 -12.88 -4.06
C THR A 117 -31.77 -14.37 -3.81
N GLY A 118 -32.59 -14.67 -2.81
CA GLY A 118 -33.18 -15.99 -2.58
C GLY A 118 -34.61 -16.00 -3.09
N GLU A 119 -34.80 -15.78 -4.38
CA GLU A 119 -36.07 -16.05 -5.04
C GLU A 119 -36.00 -17.46 -5.64
N PRO A 120 -36.79 -18.40 -5.12
CA PRO A 120 -37.48 -19.33 -5.98
C PRO A 120 -38.98 -19.06 -5.89
N SER A 121 -39.46 -18.37 -6.93
CA SER A 121 -40.86 -18.36 -7.34
C SER A 121 -41.41 -19.80 -7.42
N ALA A 122 -42.25 -20.19 -6.45
CA ALA A 122 -43.20 -21.30 -6.57
C ALA A 122 -44.31 -21.19 -5.50
N GLN A 123 -45.37 -20.45 -5.79
CA GLN A 123 -46.74 -20.81 -5.35
C GLN A 123 -47.25 -21.92 -6.30
N PRO A 124 -48.13 -22.89 -5.92
CA PRO A 124 -49.42 -22.72 -5.22
C PRO A 124 -49.67 -23.81 -4.12
N SER A 125 -50.70 -23.88 -3.26
CA SER A 125 -52.15 -23.59 -3.33
C SER A 125 -52.74 -23.60 -1.89
N PRO A 126 -53.90 -22.97 -1.59
CA PRO A 126 -54.65 -23.24 -0.36
C PRO A 126 -55.52 -24.49 -0.48
N ALA A 127 -55.45 -25.38 0.52
CA ALA A 127 -56.40 -26.47 0.70
C ALA A 127 -57.73 -25.92 1.25
N SER A 128 -58.84 -26.32 0.65
CA SER A 128 -60.20 -26.19 1.20
C SER A 128 -60.79 -27.58 1.33
N THR A 129 -60.94 -28.05 2.57
CA THR A 129 -61.94 -29.02 3.06
C THR A 129 -61.99 -28.92 4.57
#